data_AF-A0AAJ3EB43-F1
#
_entry.id   AF-A0AAJ3EB43-F1
#
_cell.length_a   1.000
_cell.length_b   1.000
_cell.length_c   1.000
_cell.angle_alpha   90.00
_cell.angle_beta   90.00
_cell.angle_gamma   90.00
#
_symmetry.space_group_name_H-M   'P 1'
#
loop_
_entity.id
_entity.type
_entity.pdbx_description
1 polymer ?
#
loop_
_entity_poly.entity_id
_entity_poly.type
_entity_poly.pdbx_seq_one_letter_code
_entity_poly.pdbx_strand_id
1 'polypeptide(L)' 'MSDGRALFHQQHLAQAQAKAAELLARKDDLQGAWLNWVASQLYALRPAEYASMVRRELQRLHQQP' A
#
# COMPACT_ATOMS: atom_id res chain seq x y z
N MET A 1 5.48 -14.36 22.45
CA MET A 1 6.00 -14.65 21.09
C MET A 1 5.30 -13.72 20.11
N SER A 2 5.91 -12.56 19.79
CA SER A 2 5.34 -11.56 18.85
C SER A 2 6.33 -11.15 17.76
N ASP A 3 7.47 -11.85 17.66
CA ASP A 3 8.63 -11.45 16.86
C ASP A 3 8.40 -11.58 15.34
N GLY A 4 7.58 -12.55 14.92
CA GLY A 4 7.31 -12.82 13.51
C GLY A 4 6.63 -11.68 12.76
N ARG A 5 5.75 -10.91 13.40
CA ARG A 5 5.08 -9.76 12.75
C ARG A 5 6.04 -8.60 12.52
N ALA A 6 6.92 -8.30 13.47
CA ALA A 6 7.90 -7.22 13.33
C ALA A 6 8.93 -7.53 12.23
N LEU A 7 9.39 -8.78 12.14
CA LEU A 7 10.29 -9.22 11.07
C LEU A 7 9.60 -9.22 9.70
N PHE A 8 8.35 -9.68 9.64
CA PHE A 8 7.51 -9.62 8.44
C PHE A 8 7.29 -8.18 7.98
N HIS A 9 6.93 -7.28 8.89
CA HIS A 9 6.79 -5.86 8.62
C HIS A 9 8.07 -5.27 8.05
N GLN A 10 9.24 -5.54 8.64
CA GLN A 10 10.51 -5.00 8.14
C GLN A 10 10.87 -5.51 6.74
N GLN A 11 10.67 -6.80 6.46
CA GLN A 11 10.94 -7.37 5.13
C GLN A 11 9.98 -6.84 4.06
N HIS A 12 8.70 -6.68 4.40
CA HIS A 12 7.69 -6.25 3.46
C HIS A 12 7.49 -4.74 3.39
N LEU A 13 8.11 -3.96 4.29
CA LEU A 13 7.99 -2.50 4.32
C LEU A 13 8.48 -1.88 3.02
N ALA A 14 9.67 -2.26 2.56
CA ALA A 14 10.24 -1.75 1.31
C ALA A 14 9.34 -2.07 0.10
N GLN A 15 8.79 -3.29 0.06
CA GLN A 15 7.85 -3.70 -0.99
C GLN A 15 6.54 -2.91 -0.91
N ALA A 16 6.02 -2.69 0.31
CA ALA A 16 4.78 -1.95 0.53
C ALA A 16 4.92 -0.49 0.13
N GLN A 17 6.07 0.14 0.41
CA GLN A 17 6.40 1.50 0.00
C GLN A 17 6.51 1.61 -1.53
N ALA A 18 7.23 0.69 -2.18
CA ALA A 18 7.33 0.67 -3.63
C ALA A 18 5.93 0.55 -4.28
N LYS A 19 5.11 -0.40 -3.79
CA LYS A 19 3.73 -0.58 -4.26
C LYS A 19 2.89 0.68 -4.04
N ALA A 20 2.99 1.30 -2.88
CA ALA A 20 2.27 2.52 -2.55
C ALA A 20 2.65 3.68 -3.48
N ALA A 21 3.94 3.83 -3.80
CA ALA A 21 4.43 4.83 -4.75
C ALA A 21 3.90 4.56 -6.18
N GLU A 22 3.91 3.31 -6.64
CA GLU A 22 3.33 2.92 -7.93
C GLU A 22 1.83 3.24 -8.00
N LEU A 23 1.09 2.90 -6.94
CA LEU A 23 -0.33 3.20 -6.84
C LEU A 23 -0.57 4.72 -6.90
N LEU A 24 0.22 5.50 -6.17
CA LEU A 24 0.10 6.96 -6.16
C LEU A 24 0.47 7.58 -7.52
N ALA A 25 1.47 7.05 -8.23
CA ALA A 25 1.85 7.54 -9.56
C ALA A 25 0.72 7.38 -10.59
N ARG A 26 -0.13 6.35 -10.43
CA ARG A 26 -1.33 6.15 -11.26
C ARG A 26 -2.49 7.08 -10.91
N LYS A 27 -2.38 7.88 -9.84
CA LYS A 27 -3.44 8.83 -9.43
C LYS A 27 -3.71 9.88 -10.50
N ASP A 28 -2.67 10.39 -11.15
CA ASP A 28 -2.81 11.42 -12.18
C ASP A 28 -3.45 10.87 -13.46
N ASP A 29 -3.09 9.62 -13.82
CA ASP A 29 -3.61 8.89 -14.98
C ASP A 29 -5.09 8.50 -14.81
N LEU A 30 -5.47 7.99 -13.63
CA LEU A 30 -6.82 7.47 -13.36
C LEU A 30 -7.78 8.51 -12.79
N GLN A 31 -7.27 9.62 -12.27
CA GLN A 31 -8.03 10.73 -11.68
C GLN A 31 -9.17 10.24 -10.76
N GLY A 32 -10.43 10.54 -11.10
CA GLY A 32 -11.60 10.17 -10.29
C GLY A 32 -11.81 8.66 -10.12
N ALA A 33 -11.31 7.83 -11.04
CA ALA A 33 -11.41 6.37 -10.94
C ALA A 33 -10.33 5.75 -10.03
N TRP A 34 -9.33 6.54 -9.63
CA TRP A 34 -8.15 6.05 -8.91
C TRP A 34 -8.49 5.32 -7.61
N LEU A 35 -9.39 5.88 -6.78
CA LEU A 35 -9.75 5.27 -5.49
C LEU A 35 -10.41 3.90 -5.66
N ASN A 36 -11.29 3.75 -6.66
CA ASN A 36 -11.96 2.47 -6.94
C ASN A 36 -10.98 1.42 -7.47
N TRP A 37 -10.03 1.85 -8.30
CA TRP A 37 -8.96 1.00 -8.80
C TRP A 37 -8.00 0.56 -7.68
N VAL A 38 -7.59 1.48 -6.80
CA VAL A 38 -6.77 1.17 -5.63
C VAL A 38 -7.48 0.16 -4.72
N ALA A 39 -8.79 0.32 -4.48
CA ALA A 39 -9.55 -0.64 -3.68
C ALA A 39 -9.50 -2.05 -4.28
N SER A 40 -9.59 -2.18 -5.60
CA SER A 40 -9.48 -3.45 -6.31
C SER A 40 -8.08 -4.06 -6.18
N GLN A 41 -7.02 -3.24 -6.26
CA GLN A 41 -5.63 -3.68 -6.04
C GLN A 41 -5.41 -4.16 -4.60
N LEU A 42 -5.88 -3.40 -3.61
CA LEU A 42 -5.77 -3.78 -2.19
C LEU A 42 -6.56 -5.05 -1.88
N TYR A 43 -7.70 -5.28 -2.53
CA TYR A 43 -8.49 -6.50 -2.37
C TYR A 43 -7.80 -7.73 -2.97
N ALA A 44 -7.06 -7.55 -4.07
CA ALA A 44 -6.25 -8.61 -4.66
C ALA A 44 -4.98 -8.94 -3.86
N LEU A 45 -4.50 -7.99 -3.04
CA LEU A 45 -3.31 -8.19 -2.21
C LEU A 45 -3.60 -9.13 -1.03
N ARG A 46 -2.80 -10.18 -0.92
CA ARG A 46 -2.75 -11.08 0.23
C ARG A 46 -1.30 -11.23 0.68
N PRO A 47 -1.03 -11.37 1.99
CA PRO A 47 -1.99 -11.40 3.11
C PRO A 47 -2.57 -10.01 3.45
N ALA A 48 -3.66 -10.00 4.22
CA ALA A 48 -4.34 -8.76 4.65
C ALA A 48 -3.43 -7.81 5.46
N GLU A 49 -2.43 -8.35 6.18
CA GLU A 49 -1.39 -7.57 6.85
C GLU A 49 -0.55 -6.77 5.84
N TYR A 50 -0.20 -7.36 4.69
CA TYR A 50 0.51 -6.66 3.61
C TYR A 50 -0.37 -5.58 2.97
N ALA A 51 -1.64 -5.88 2.69
CA ALA A 51 -2.58 -4.90 2.16
C ALA A 51 -2.73 -3.68 3.10
N SER A 52 -2.77 -3.92 4.42
CA SER A 52 -2.83 -2.86 5.43
C SER A 52 -1.55 -2.00 5.47
N MET A 53 -0.37 -2.61 5.28
CA MET A 53 0.89 -1.87 5.15
C MET A 53 0.87 -0.95 3.93
N VAL A 54 0.53 -1.49 2.75
CA VAL A 54 0.46 -0.73 1.50
C VAL A 54 -0.51 0.44 1.62
N ARG A 55 -1.70 0.20 2.21
CA ARG A 55 -2.70 1.26 2.42
C ARG A 55 -2.16 2.39 3.30
N ARG A 56 -1.44 2.05 4.38
CA ARG A 56 -0.88 3.03 5.32
C ARG A 56 0.22 3.88 4.68
N GLU A 57 1.13 3.24 3.94
CA GLU A 57 2.19 3.95 3.23
C GLU A 57 1.61 4.80 2.09
N LEU A 58 0.59 4.30 1.37
CA LEU A 58 -0.11 5.06 0.35
C LEU A 58 -0.76 6.31 0.93
N GLN A 59 -1.42 6.17 2.09
CA GLN A 59 -2.04 7.31 2.77
C GLN A 59 -0.97 8.32 3.21
N ARG A 60 0.17 7.88 3.73
CA ARG A 60 1.29 8.78 4.10
C ARG A 60 1.81 9.57 2.90
N LEU A 61 2.10 8.89 1.79
CA LEU A 61 2.59 9.52 0.57
C LEU A 61 1.55 10.48 -0.03
N HIS A 62 0.26 10.15 0.08
CA HIS A 62 -0.82 11.02 -0.39
C HIS A 62 -1.06 12.23 0.52
N GLN A 63 -0.80 12.11 1.83
CA GLN A 63 -0.94 13.19 2.81
C GLN A 63 0.29 14.10 2.90
N GLN A 64 1.43 13.71 2.30
CA GLN A 64 2.58 14.60 2.17
C GLN A 64 2.25 15.69 1.11
N PRO A 65 2.29 16.98 1.50
CA PRO A 65 2.00 18.09 0.58
C PRO A 65 3.07 18.24 -0.52
#